data_AF-A0A7V2L981-F1
#
_entry.id   AF-A0A7V2L981-F1
#
_cell.length_a   1.000
_cell.length_b   1.000
_cell.length_c   1.000
_cell.angle_alpha   90.00
_cell.angle_beta   90.00
_cell.angle_gamma   90.00
#
_symmetry.space_group_name_H-M   'P 1'
#
loop_
_entity.id
_entity.type
_entity.pdbx_description
1 polymer ?
#
loop_
_entity_poly.entity_id
_entity_poly.type
_entity_poly.pdbx_seq_one_letter_code
_entity_poly.pdbx_strand_id
1 'polypeptide(L)'
;MRSRFAWFAFGAALAALILLGVYQIPSVKYQLEWRLDAAAGILRGWLHPGDTLPTPEGAKWAEITTISPLPQIEITKGLDTSPTPDPTPTPLPSAVNLPSPSWEKQDWNNCGPATLSLALRFFGWEGDQFDISDLLKPDRGDRNVNVEEMVYFVRTRAGWLMAEYRVDGTLETLKRFLAAGYPVIVEKGYIIESEGPDAGWAGHYLLFTGYDDTLEVFIAQDSFKGPDEIVSYEEVEEGWRAFNYVYIVIFPAQKADAVEALFGAGVDQDVNRRRALERAQSMIESDPEDAFAWFNLGTNLLYYERYGEAAQAYDNALALGLPWRFTRYQFGPYIAYFNQGRFQDVIDLAEATLYRTNKAEESMLWRGWARYRLGDLYGAIEDFRAALVVNPNYLDAQYALDFVGAGR
;
A
#
# COMPACT_ATOMS: atom_id res chain seq x y z
N MET A 1 28.02 -37.04 38.89
CA MET A 1 27.14 -36.54 37.79
C MET A 1 26.51 -35.17 38.07
N ARG A 2 26.08 -34.83 39.30
CA ARG A 2 25.44 -33.53 39.63
C ARG A 2 26.30 -32.27 39.41
N SER A 3 27.63 -32.33 39.60
CA SER A 3 28.50 -31.14 39.47
C SER A 3 28.75 -30.70 38.01
N ARG A 4 28.88 -31.64 37.08
CA ARG A 4 29.10 -31.32 35.65
C ARG A 4 27.87 -30.69 35.01
N PHE A 5 26.67 -31.14 35.42
CA PHE A 5 25.41 -30.53 35.00
C PHE A 5 25.26 -29.10 35.55
N ALA A 6 25.62 -28.86 36.82
CA ALA A 6 25.56 -27.53 37.42
C ALA A 6 26.52 -26.53 36.73
N TRP A 7 27.75 -26.94 36.42
CA TRP A 7 28.70 -26.11 35.67
C TRP A 7 28.26 -25.86 34.24
N PHE A 8 27.66 -26.86 33.58
CA PHE A 8 27.08 -26.68 32.25
C PHE A 8 25.91 -25.68 32.29
N ALA A 9 24.98 -25.83 33.24
CA ALA A 9 23.84 -24.93 33.40
C ALA A 9 24.29 -23.50 33.72
N PHE A 10 25.29 -23.34 34.60
CA PHE A 10 25.87 -22.03 34.90
C PHE A 10 26.55 -21.40 33.68
N GLY A 11 27.35 -22.18 32.93
CA GLY A 11 27.98 -21.72 31.70
C GLY A 11 26.97 -21.33 30.62
N ALA A 12 25.89 -22.10 30.46
CA ALA A 12 24.81 -21.78 29.54
C ALA A 12 24.05 -20.50 29.95
N ALA A 13 23.77 -20.32 31.23
CA ALA A 13 23.14 -19.10 31.75
C ALA A 13 24.03 -17.87 31.56
N LEU A 14 25.34 -17.99 31.83
CA LEU A 14 26.30 -16.90 31.61
C LEU A 14 26.40 -16.55 30.12
N ALA A 15 26.47 -17.55 29.23
CA ALA A 15 26.47 -17.34 27.79
C ALA A 15 25.17 -16.65 27.32
N ALA A 16 24.01 -17.07 27.84
CA ALA A 16 22.74 -16.43 27.52
C ALA A 16 22.70 -14.96 27.96
N LEU A 17 23.23 -14.63 29.15
CA LEU A 17 23.34 -13.25 29.62
C LEU A 17 24.29 -12.40 28.77
N ILE A 18 25.43 -12.98 28.34
CA ILE A 18 26.35 -12.30 27.43
C ILE A 18 25.68 -12.04 26.09
N LEU A 19 24.99 -13.03 25.51
CA LEU A 19 24.26 -12.87 24.26
C LEU A 19 23.15 -11.81 24.39
N LEU A 20 22.42 -11.80 25.52
CA LEU A 20 21.42 -10.78 25.80
C LEU A 20 22.07 -9.38 25.88
N GLY A 21 23.22 -9.26 26.57
CA GLY A 21 23.96 -8.00 26.66
C GLY A 21 24.48 -7.51 25.31
N VAL A 22 25.00 -8.42 24.47
CA VAL A 22 25.44 -8.12 23.10
C VAL A 22 24.25 -7.70 22.23
N TYR A 23 23.09 -8.34 22.39
CA TYR A 23 21.86 -7.97 21.67
C TYR A 23 21.37 -6.55 22.02
N GLN A 24 21.64 -6.04 23.22
CA GLN A 24 21.28 -4.66 23.59
C GLN A 24 22.16 -3.59 22.91
N ILE A 25 23.26 -3.97 22.25
CA ILE A 25 24.08 -3.01 21.49
C ILE A 25 23.27 -2.52 20.28
N PRO A 26 23.03 -1.20 20.09
CA PRO A 26 22.13 -0.70 19.05
C PRO A 26 22.44 -1.20 17.64
N SER A 27 23.72 -1.27 17.25
CA SER A 27 24.13 -1.78 15.94
C SER A 27 23.84 -3.28 15.77
N VAL A 28 24.01 -4.07 16.84
CA VAL A 28 23.67 -5.50 16.82
C VAL A 28 22.17 -5.70 16.75
N LYS A 29 21.43 -4.94 17.57
CA LYS A 29 19.97 -4.97 17.59
C LYS A 29 19.41 -4.64 16.21
N TYR A 30 19.85 -3.54 15.60
CA TYR A 30 19.45 -3.12 14.26
C TYR A 30 19.70 -4.21 13.19
N GLN A 31 20.81 -4.94 13.29
CA GLN A 31 21.16 -6.00 12.33
C GLN A 31 20.38 -7.31 12.56
N LEU A 32 19.91 -7.58 13.78
CA LEU A 32 19.30 -8.86 14.17
C LEU A 32 17.78 -8.79 14.39
N GLU A 33 17.23 -7.66 14.84
CA GLU A 33 15.83 -7.53 15.25
C GLU A 33 14.87 -7.91 14.12
N TRP A 34 15.06 -7.35 12.93
CA TRP A 34 14.24 -7.70 11.75
C TRP A 34 14.33 -9.19 11.38
N ARG A 35 15.48 -9.85 11.60
CA ARG A 35 15.65 -11.29 11.31
C ARG A 35 14.92 -12.14 12.34
N LEU A 36 14.96 -11.73 13.60
CA LEU A 36 14.22 -12.37 14.68
C LEU A 36 12.71 -12.18 14.49
N ASP A 37 12.28 -10.98 14.10
CA ASP A 37 10.89 -10.68 13.77
C ASP A 37 10.42 -11.48 12.55
N ALA A 38 11.24 -11.59 11.50
CA ALA A 38 10.96 -12.46 10.35
C ALA A 38 10.82 -13.91 10.80
N ALA A 39 11.80 -14.46 11.53
CA ALA A 39 11.74 -15.83 12.05
C ALA A 39 10.53 -16.09 12.97
N ALA A 40 10.14 -15.10 13.78
CA ALA A 40 8.96 -15.19 14.63
C ALA A 40 7.66 -15.15 13.80
N GLY A 41 7.58 -14.29 12.79
CA GLY A 41 6.46 -14.22 11.86
C GLY A 41 6.27 -15.52 11.10
N ILE A 42 7.38 -16.12 10.65
CA ILE A 42 7.46 -17.44 10.04
C ILE A 42 6.87 -18.51 10.96
N LEU A 43 7.34 -18.57 12.21
CA LEU A 43 6.89 -19.56 13.19
C LEU A 43 5.39 -19.40 13.49
N ARG A 44 4.91 -18.17 13.63
CA ARG A 44 3.49 -17.86 13.83
C ARG A 44 2.65 -18.28 12.62
N GLY A 45 3.15 -18.09 11.41
CA GLY A 45 2.52 -18.56 10.17
C GLY A 45 2.39 -20.08 10.12
N TRP A 46 3.41 -20.82 10.58
CA TRP A 46 3.33 -22.27 10.72
C TRP A 46 2.30 -22.73 11.76
N LEU A 47 2.20 -22.01 12.88
CA LEU A 47 1.25 -22.34 13.95
C LEU A 47 -0.21 -22.03 13.58
N HIS A 48 -0.43 -21.06 12.69
CA HIS A 48 -1.75 -20.68 12.19
C HIS A 48 -1.70 -20.61 10.66
N PRO A 49 -1.79 -21.75 9.95
CA PRO A 49 -1.80 -21.79 8.49
C PRO A 49 -3.18 -21.31 8.01
N GLY A 50 -3.28 -20.02 7.74
CA GLY A 50 -4.47 -19.40 7.18
C GLY A 50 -4.03 -18.39 6.14
N ASP A 51 -4.46 -18.57 4.89
CA ASP A 51 -3.99 -17.73 3.79
C ASP A 51 -4.90 -16.53 3.53
N THR A 52 -5.99 -16.41 4.30
CA THR A 52 -6.97 -15.33 4.19
C THR A 52 -7.11 -14.51 5.46
N LEU A 53 -7.59 -13.29 5.31
CA LEU A 53 -7.99 -12.43 6.43
C LEU A 53 -9.29 -12.93 7.09
N PRO A 54 -9.50 -12.65 8.39
CA PRO A 54 -10.74 -13.02 9.04
C PRO A 54 -11.91 -12.21 8.49
N THR A 55 -13.05 -12.87 8.34
CA THR A 55 -14.34 -12.21 8.08
C THR A 55 -14.95 -11.74 9.41
N PRO A 56 -15.47 -10.50 9.50
CA PRO A 56 -16.14 -10.02 10.70
C PRO A 56 -17.33 -10.89 11.14
N GLU A 57 -17.56 -10.98 12.46
CA GLU A 57 -18.68 -11.74 13.00
C GLU A 57 -20.02 -11.08 12.61
N GLY A 58 -20.90 -11.85 11.95
CA GLY A 58 -22.19 -11.32 11.48
C GLY A 58 -22.12 -10.51 10.18
N ALA A 59 -21.01 -10.58 9.45
CA ALA A 59 -20.92 -10.11 8.06
C ALA A 59 -22.13 -10.60 7.25
N LYS A 60 -22.80 -9.68 6.57
CA LYS A 60 -23.96 -9.99 5.72
C LYS A 60 -23.53 -9.84 4.27
N TRP A 61 -23.79 -10.87 3.47
CA TRP A 61 -23.63 -10.77 2.02
C TRP A 61 -24.55 -9.67 1.46
N ALA A 62 -23.95 -8.69 0.80
CA ALA A 62 -24.69 -7.64 0.10
C ALA A 62 -24.73 -7.93 -1.41
N GLU A 63 -25.89 -7.73 -2.03
CA GLU A 63 -26.04 -7.70 -3.49
C GLU A 63 -25.71 -6.29 -4.01
N ILE A 64 -25.12 -6.17 -5.21
CA ILE A 64 -24.77 -4.87 -5.83
C ILE A 64 -25.98 -3.91 -5.91
N THR A 65 -27.19 -4.46 -6.08
CA THR A 65 -28.47 -3.72 -6.15
C THR A 65 -28.78 -2.88 -4.92
N THR A 66 -28.07 -3.10 -3.81
CA THR A 66 -28.21 -2.33 -2.57
C THR A 66 -27.44 -1.01 -2.57
N ILE A 67 -26.57 -0.77 -3.56
CA ILE A 67 -25.73 0.43 -3.64
C ILE A 67 -26.53 1.57 -4.24
N SER A 68 -26.73 2.64 -3.48
CA SER A 68 -27.46 3.81 -4.01
C SER A 68 -26.62 4.54 -5.08
N PRO A 69 -27.22 5.13 -6.12
CA PRO A 69 -26.46 5.93 -7.09
C PRO A 69 -25.82 7.14 -6.40
N LEU A 70 -24.58 7.47 -6.77
CA LEU A 70 -23.95 8.71 -6.31
C LEU A 70 -24.74 9.94 -6.81
N PRO A 71 -24.79 11.04 -6.05
CA PRO A 71 -25.33 12.30 -6.54
C PRO A 71 -24.67 12.66 -7.89
N GLN A 72 -25.46 13.21 -8.82
CA GLN A 72 -24.90 13.80 -10.03
C GLN A 72 -24.03 14.99 -9.61
N ILE A 73 -22.80 15.03 -10.09
CA ILE A 73 -21.97 16.22 -9.97
C ILE A 73 -22.63 17.24 -10.90
N GLU A 74 -23.22 18.30 -10.34
CA GLU A 74 -23.51 19.49 -11.13
C GLU A 74 -22.16 20.03 -11.59
N ILE A 75 -21.75 19.69 -12.81
CA ILE A 75 -20.68 20.40 -13.47
C ILE A 75 -21.22 21.83 -13.61
N THR A 76 -20.84 22.72 -12.69
CA THR A 76 -21.10 24.15 -12.85
C THR A 76 -20.55 24.53 -14.20
N LYS A 77 -21.47 24.78 -15.14
CA LYS A 77 -21.20 25.22 -16.50
C LYS A 77 -20.48 26.57 -16.40
N GLY A 78 -19.17 26.52 -16.19
CA GLY A 78 -18.28 27.66 -16.20
C GLY A 78 -18.12 28.11 -17.64
N LEU A 79 -18.88 29.15 -17.99
CA LEU A 79 -18.84 29.93 -19.23
C LEU A 79 -19.02 29.15 -20.55
N ASP A 80 -19.94 29.69 -21.34
CA ASP A 80 -20.28 29.28 -22.71
C ASP A 80 -19.05 29.44 -23.64
N THR A 81 -18.12 28.50 -23.59
CA THR A 81 -17.12 28.33 -24.65
C THR A 81 -17.69 27.31 -25.62
N SER A 82 -18.02 27.77 -26.84
CA SER A 82 -18.27 26.92 -28.01
C SER A 82 -17.33 25.71 -27.98
N PRO A 83 -17.80 24.47 -28.23
CA PRO A 83 -16.93 23.30 -28.22
C PRO A 83 -15.86 23.54 -29.29
N THR A 84 -14.66 23.89 -28.85
CA THR A 84 -13.48 23.69 -29.68
C THR A 84 -13.44 22.18 -29.84
N PRO A 85 -13.42 21.63 -31.07
CA PRO A 85 -13.27 20.19 -31.23
C PRO A 85 -12.06 19.77 -30.39
N ASP A 86 -12.27 18.83 -29.47
CA ASP A 86 -11.17 18.24 -28.74
C ASP A 86 -10.11 17.83 -29.78
N PRO A 87 -8.85 18.23 -29.61
CA PRO A 87 -7.81 17.82 -30.53
C PRO A 87 -7.87 16.30 -30.62
N THR A 88 -8.06 15.78 -31.83
CA THR A 88 -8.06 14.33 -32.07
C THR A 88 -6.82 13.76 -31.36
N PRO A 89 -6.99 12.81 -30.42
CA PRO A 89 -5.87 12.32 -29.63
C PRO A 89 -4.78 11.86 -30.58
N THR A 90 -3.57 12.38 -30.38
CA THR A 90 -2.41 11.96 -31.17
C THR A 90 -2.25 10.46 -30.94
N PRO A 91 -2.23 9.63 -32.00
CA PRO A 91 -2.06 8.19 -31.83
C PRO A 91 -0.79 7.91 -31.04
N LEU A 92 -0.89 7.05 -30.02
CA LEU A 92 0.28 6.64 -29.27
C LEU A 92 1.24 5.87 -30.19
N PRO A 93 2.57 6.05 -30.03
CA PRO A 93 3.53 5.20 -30.73
C PRO A 93 3.34 3.74 -30.31
N SER A 94 3.61 2.79 -31.22
CA SER A 94 3.44 1.36 -30.94
C SER A 94 4.46 0.79 -29.95
N ALA A 95 5.54 1.53 -29.67
CA ALA A 95 6.52 1.18 -28.65
C ALA A 95 7.21 2.44 -28.12
N VAL A 96 7.55 2.42 -26.84
CA VAL A 96 8.31 3.47 -26.15
C VAL A 96 9.35 2.79 -25.27
N ASN A 97 10.56 3.34 -25.25
CA ASN A 97 11.60 2.93 -24.32
C ASN A 97 12.32 4.18 -23.79
N LEU A 98 12.01 4.56 -22.55
CA LEU A 98 12.66 5.67 -21.86
C LEU A 98 14.01 5.21 -21.29
N PRO A 99 14.97 6.13 -21.07
CA PRO A 99 16.24 5.77 -20.44
C PRO A 99 16.04 5.11 -19.07
N SER A 100 16.68 3.96 -18.85
CA SER A 100 16.62 3.28 -17.56
C SER A 100 17.42 4.06 -16.50
N PRO A 101 16.86 4.28 -15.29
CA PRO A 101 17.60 4.90 -14.20
C PRO A 101 18.72 3.97 -13.69
N SER A 102 19.63 4.51 -12.89
CA SER A 102 20.63 3.66 -12.20
C SER A 102 19.93 2.74 -11.21
N TRP A 103 19.93 1.44 -11.55
CA TRP A 103 19.18 0.44 -10.81
C TRP A 103 19.73 0.20 -9.40
N GLU A 104 18.83 -0.09 -8.49
CA GLU A 104 19.08 -0.36 -7.09
C GLU A 104 18.24 -1.54 -6.62
N LYS A 105 18.90 -2.50 -5.98
CA LYS A 105 18.22 -3.63 -5.35
C LYS A 105 17.55 -3.16 -4.07
N GLN A 106 16.28 -3.51 -3.87
CA GLN A 106 15.61 -3.23 -2.61
C GLN A 106 16.27 -3.96 -1.44
N ASP A 107 16.26 -3.31 -0.28
CA ASP A 107 16.45 -3.96 1.00
C ASP A 107 15.19 -4.73 1.43
N TRP A 108 15.29 -5.43 2.55
CA TRP A 108 14.19 -6.19 3.16
C TRP A 108 12.91 -5.36 3.30
N ASN A 109 11.82 -5.80 2.65
CA ASN A 109 10.51 -5.13 2.58
C ASN A 109 10.56 -3.65 2.17
N ASN A 110 11.51 -3.26 1.31
CA ASN A 110 11.73 -1.88 0.92
C ASN A 110 11.33 -1.57 -0.54
N CYS A 111 10.40 -2.33 -1.12
CA CYS A 111 10.01 -2.16 -2.53
C CYS A 111 9.48 -0.76 -2.83
N GLY A 112 8.64 -0.16 -1.97
CA GLY A 112 8.15 1.21 -2.14
C GLY A 112 9.27 2.24 -2.23
N PRO A 113 10.13 2.37 -1.20
CA PRO A 113 11.26 3.30 -1.23
C PRO A 113 12.26 3.03 -2.36
N ALA A 114 12.56 1.77 -2.67
CA ALA A 114 13.47 1.43 -3.76
C ALA A 114 12.88 1.82 -5.13
N THR A 115 11.60 1.51 -5.38
CA THR A 115 10.93 1.89 -6.64
C THR A 115 10.80 3.42 -6.76
N LEU A 116 10.55 4.14 -5.66
CA LEU A 116 10.57 5.60 -5.66
C LEU A 116 11.98 6.16 -5.95
N SER A 117 13.03 5.58 -5.37
CA SER A 117 14.44 5.94 -5.66
C SER A 117 14.74 5.82 -7.15
N LEU A 118 14.35 4.70 -7.78
CA LEU A 118 14.50 4.49 -9.22
C LEU A 118 13.80 5.58 -10.03
N ALA A 119 12.55 5.91 -9.68
CA ALA A 119 11.76 6.92 -10.37
C ALA A 119 12.34 8.33 -10.20
N LEU A 120 12.86 8.67 -9.02
CA LEU A 120 13.49 9.96 -8.76
C LEU A 120 14.84 10.09 -9.49
N ARG A 121 15.62 9.00 -9.58
CA ARG A 121 16.89 8.97 -10.32
C ARG A 121 16.72 9.18 -11.82
N PHE A 122 15.57 8.80 -12.38
CA PHE A 122 15.22 9.15 -13.77
C PHE A 122 15.26 10.68 -13.99
N PHE A 123 14.91 11.46 -12.98
CA PHE A 123 14.95 12.93 -12.99
C PHE A 123 16.24 13.51 -12.40
N GLY A 124 17.28 12.70 -12.19
CA GLY A 124 18.58 13.15 -11.70
C GLY A 124 18.66 13.40 -10.19
N TRP A 125 17.74 12.85 -9.40
CA TRP A 125 17.89 12.84 -7.93
C TRP A 125 19.07 11.92 -7.51
N GLU A 126 19.92 12.38 -6.60
CA GLU A 126 21.18 11.70 -6.23
C GLU A 126 21.08 10.84 -4.95
N GLY A 127 19.88 10.64 -4.40
CA GLY A 127 19.67 9.83 -3.19
C GLY A 127 19.46 8.34 -3.46
N ASP A 128 19.08 7.62 -2.41
CA ASP A 128 18.80 6.19 -2.43
C ASP A 128 17.52 5.80 -1.67
N GLN A 129 17.23 4.49 -1.64
CA GLN A 129 16.06 3.97 -0.94
C GLN A 129 16.06 4.26 0.57
N PHE A 130 17.23 4.48 1.19
CA PHE A 130 17.37 4.71 2.62
C PHE A 130 17.07 6.16 2.99
N ASP A 131 17.46 7.11 2.13
CA ASP A 131 17.01 8.51 2.26
C ASP A 131 15.48 8.62 2.29
N ILE A 132 14.78 7.74 1.56
CA ILE A 132 13.32 7.65 1.53
C ILE A 132 12.79 6.92 2.76
N SER A 133 13.31 5.73 3.06
CA SER A 133 12.80 4.91 4.17
C SER A 133 13.04 5.56 5.53
N ASP A 134 14.10 6.34 5.71
CA ASP A 134 14.38 7.06 6.97
C ASP A 134 13.27 8.05 7.35
N LEU A 135 12.55 8.58 6.35
CA LEU A 135 11.38 9.43 6.59
C LEU A 135 10.10 8.61 6.69
N LEU A 136 9.84 7.77 5.69
CA LEU A 136 8.53 7.15 5.51
C LEU A 136 8.32 5.94 6.41
N LYS A 137 9.35 5.11 6.57
CA LYS A 137 9.28 3.82 7.27
C LYS A 137 10.58 3.45 8.01
N PRO A 138 10.98 4.24 9.03
CA PRO A 138 12.31 4.16 9.64
C PRO A 138 12.61 2.83 10.36
N ASP A 139 11.58 2.09 10.80
CA ASP A 139 11.77 0.71 11.27
C ASP A 139 11.89 -0.24 10.06
N ARG A 140 13.03 -0.92 9.94
CA ARG A 140 13.30 -1.87 8.85
C ARG A 140 12.33 -3.06 8.82
N GLY A 141 11.64 -3.34 9.93
CA GLY A 141 10.62 -4.37 10.05
C GLY A 141 9.24 -3.95 9.54
N ASP A 142 8.98 -2.65 9.40
CA ASP A 142 7.80 -2.15 8.69
C ASP A 142 7.87 -2.58 7.21
N ARG A 143 6.73 -2.99 6.67
CA ARG A 143 6.58 -3.65 5.38
C ARG A 143 5.83 -2.81 4.35
N ASN A 144 5.39 -1.61 4.71
CA ASN A 144 4.52 -0.80 3.88
C ASN A 144 5.10 0.60 3.64
N VAL A 145 4.74 1.18 2.50
CA VAL A 145 4.71 2.64 2.28
C VAL A 145 3.51 2.88 1.39
N ASN A 146 2.65 3.81 1.82
CA ASN A 146 1.46 4.18 1.09
C ASN A 146 1.78 5.12 -0.08
N VAL A 147 0.93 5.10 -1.11
CA VAL A 147 1.10 5.96 -2.29
C VAL A 147 1.10 7.46 -1.91
N GLU A 148 0.30 7.84 -0.91
CA GLU A 148 0.23 9.19 -0.35
C GLU A 148 1.56 9.61 0.30
N GLU A 149 2.22 8.68 0.99
CA GLU A 149 3.51 8.91 1.64
C GLU A 149 4.63 9.08 0.61
N MET A 150 4.62 8.28 -0.47
CA MET A 150 5.54 8.46 -1.59
C MET A 150 5.34 9.83 -2.25
N VAL A 151 4.09 10.23 -2.51
CA VAL A 151 3.78 11.56 -3.07
C VAL A 151 4.20 12.68 -2.12
N TYR A 152 3.98 12.51 -0.81
CA TYR A 152 4.46 13.44 0.21
C TYR A 152 5.98 13.58 0.20
N PHE A 153 6.71 12.47 0.10
CA PHE A 153 8.17 12.50 0.00
C PHE A 153 8.62 13.32 -1.21
N VAL A 154 8.08 13.07 -2.39
CA VAL A 154 8.45 13.82 -3.61
C VAL A 154 8.23 15.31 -3.39
N ARG A 155 7.05 15.70 -2.92
CA ARG A 155 6.66 17.11 -2.76
C ARG A 155 7.49 17.85 -1.69
N THR A 156 8.04 17.14 -0.71
CA THR A 156 8.74 17.75 0.43
C THR A 156 10.26 17.58 0.40
N ARG A 157 10.78 16.56 -0.30
CA ARG A 157 12.22 16.21 -0.35
C ARG A 157 12.84 16.32 -1.73
N ALA A 158 12.03 16.27 -2.79
CA ALA A 158 12.47 16.49 -4.17
C ALA A 158 11.71 17.66 -4.80
N GLY A 159 11.68 18.82 -4.11
CA GLY A 159 10.75 19.93 -4.38
C GLY A 159 10.81 20.62 -5.76
N TRP A 160 11.71 20.21 -6.66
CA TRP A 160 11.66 20.59 -8.08
C TRP A 160 10.78 19.65 -8.93
N LEU A 161 10.34 18.54 -8.33
CA LEU A 161 9.40 17.58 -8.87
C LEU A 161 8.05 17.73 -8.17
N MET A 162 7.01 17.31 -8.87
CA MET A 162 5.69 17.05 -8.34
C MET A 162 5.40 15.56 -8.52
N ALA A 163 4.47 15.07 -7.72
CA ALA A 163 3.91 13.74 -7.87
C ALA A 163 2.40 13.82 -7.69
N GLU A 164 1.71 13.06 -8.53
CA GLU A 164 0.27 12.85 -8.50
C GLU A 164 0.01 11.35 -8.58
N TYR A 165 -1.02 10.89 -7.87
CA TYR A 165 -1.53 9.54 -8.05
C TYR A 165 -3.01 9.58 -8.39
N ARG A 166 -3.46 8.57 -9.13
CA ARG A 166 -4.88 8.33 -9.43
C ARG A 166 -5.13 6.83 -9.38
N VAL A 167 -6.41 6.48 -9.35
CA VAL A 167 -6.89 5.09 -9.47
C VAL A 167 -7.52 4.88 -10.85
N ASP A 168 -8.15 3.74 -11.11
CA ASP A 168 -8.79 3.47 -12.41
C ASP A 168 -7.81 3.64 -13.59
N GLY A 169 -6.55 3.27 -13.38
CA GLY A 169 -5.59 3.21 -14.46
C GLY A 169 -5.97 2.15 -15.49
N THR A 170 -5.56 2.39 -16.73
CA THR A 170 -5.67 1.45 -17.85
C THR A 170 -4.32 1.31 -18.53
N LEU A 171 -4.13 0.24 -19.31
CA LEU A 171 -2.93 0.09 -20.16
C LEU A 171 -2.68 1.36 -20.99
N GLU A 172 -3.74 1.89 -21.61
CA GLU A 172 -3.70 3.13 -22.39
C GLU A 172 -3.26 4.34 -21.56
N THR A 173 -3.70 4.42 -20.30
CA THR A 173 -3.28 5.50 -19.39
C THR A 173 -1.78 5.41 -19.09
N LEU A 174 -1.27 4.23 -18.77
CA LEU A 174 0.17 4.02 -18.54
C LEU A 174 0.98 4.37 -19.80
N LYS A 175 0.58 3.86 -20.96
CA LYS A 175 1.22 4.13 -22.25
C LYS A 175 1.23 5.62 -22.59
N ARG A 176 0.16 6.35 -22.30
CA ARG A 176 0.07 7.79 -22.54
C ARG A 176 1.13 8.57 -21.77
N PHE A 177 1.33 8.27 -20.49
CA PHE A 177 2.37 8.91 -19.68
C PHE A 177 3.78 8.53 -20.16
N LEU A 178 3.99 7.24 -20.47
CA LEU A 178 5.26 6.74 -21.00
C LEU A 178 5.62 7.42 -22.33
N ALA A 179 4.68 7.50 -23.27
CA ALA A 179 4.85 8.17 -24.56
C ALA A 179 5.13 9.67 -24.42
N ALA A 180 4.64 10.29 -23.34
CA ALA A 180 4.94 11.68 -23.00
C ALA A 180 6.28 11.87 -22.25
N GLY A 181 7.02 10.79 -22.00
CA GLY A 181 8.33 10.83 -21.35
C GLY A 181 8.30 10.75 -19.83
N TYR A 182 7.18 10.36 -19.23
CA TYR A 182 7.04 10.23 -17.78
C TYR A 182 6.97 8.75 -17.40
N PRO A 183 7.95 8.22 -16.64
CA PRO A 183 7.86 6.87 -16.11
C PRO A 183 6.73 6.81 -15.06
N VAL A 184 6.12 5.64 -14.93
CA VAL A 184 4.90 5.46 -14.12
C VAL A 184 5.13 4.37 -13.09
N ILE A 185 4.87 4.68 -11.82
CA ILE A 185 4.87 3.66 -10.76
C ILE A 185 3.46 3.08 -10.65
N VAL A 186 3.36 1.77 -10.50
CA VAL A 186 2.12 1.09 -10.10
C VAL A 186 2.37 0.24 -8.85
N GLU A 187 1.32 0.01 -8.08
CA GLU A 187 1.31 -1.03 -7.05
C GLU A 187 0.46 -2.20 -7.55
N LYS A 188 0.98 -3.42 -7.46
CA LYS A 188 0.27 -4.62 -7.91
C LYS A 188 0.41 -5.78 -6.94
N GLY A 189 -0.56 -6.68 -6.97
CA GLY A 189 -0.44 -8.00 -6.38
C GLY A 189 0.60 -8.82 -7.14
N TYR A 190 1.42 -9.54 -6.38
CA TYR A 190 2.42 -10.47 -6.91
C TYR A 190 2.50 -11.71 -6.01
N ILE A 191 2.81 -12.86 -6.62
CA ILE A 191 2.99 -14.12 -5.88
C ILE A 191 4.49 -14.32 -5.63
N ILE A 192 4.88 -14.34 -4.36
CA ILE A 192 6.22 -14.73 -3.97
C ILE A 192 6.30 -16.26 -4.05
N GLU A 193 6.99 -16.76 -5.08
CA GLU A 193 7.28 -18.18 -5.24
C GLU A 193 8.42 -18.58 -4.30
N SER A 194 8.07 -19.23 -3.19
CA SER A 194 9.03 -19.76 -2.22
C SER A 194 8.48 -21.06 -1.64
N GLU A 195 9.36 -21.98 -1.24
CA GLU A 195 8.97 -23.11 -0.39
C GLU A 195 8.86 -22.71 1.10
N GLY A 196 9.19 -21.46 1.40
CA GLY A 196 9.19 -20.90 2.73
C GLY A 196 7.84 -20.31 3.16
N PRO A 197 7.70 -20.04 4.47
CA PRO A 197 6.56 -19.33 5.10
C PRO A 197 6.31 -17.92 4.52
N ASP A 198 7.27 -17.36 3.80
CA ASP A 198 7.15 -16.05 3.15
C ASP A 198 6.51 -16.15 1.75
N ALA A 199 6.17 -17.35 1.28
CA ALA A 199 5.45 -17.55 0.03
C ALA A 199 4.03 -16.93 0.03
N GLY A 200 3.49 -16.75 -1.17
CA GLY A 200 2.12 -16.31 -1.40
C GLY A 200 1.99 -14.85 -1.83
N TRP A 201 0.76 -14.36 -1.84
CA TRP A 201 0.42 -13.02 -2.32
C TRP A 201 1.05 -11.92 -1.48
N ALA A 202 1.62 -10.91 -2.14
CA ALA A 202 2.14 -9.69 -1.56
C ALA A 202 1.89 -8.49 -2.49
N GLY A 203 1.88 -7.29 -1.93
CA GLY A 203 1.94 -6.04 -2.70
C GLY A 203 3.37 -5.79 -3.17
N HIS A 204 3.51 -5.27 -4.38
CA HIS A 204 4.80 -4.90 -4.97
C HIS A 204 4.68 -3.68 -5.86
N TYR A 205 5.64 -2.76 -5.74
CA TYR A 205 5.73 -1.57 -6.58
C TYR A 205 6.62 -1.84 -7.79
N LEU A 206 6.15 -1.44 -8.97
CA LEU A 206 6.90 -1.50 -10.23
C LEU A 206 6.99 -0.12 -10.86
N LEU A 207 8.15 0.21 -11.41
CA LEU A 207 8.35 1.41 -12.23
C LEU A 207 8.36 1.03 -13.71
N PHE A 208 7.38 1.47 -14.48
CA PHE A 208 7.41 1.31 -15.93
C PHE A 208 8.22 2.42 -16.59
N THR A 209 9.09 2.03 -17.52
CA THR A 209 9.92 2.92 -18.35
C THR A 209 9.69 2.72 -19.84
N GLY A 210 8.83 1.78 -20.24
CA GLY A 210 8.53 1.57 -21.65
C GLY A 210 7.42 0.56 -21.88
N TYR A 211 7.05 0.38 -23.14
CA TYR A 211 6.10 -0.62 -23.61
C TYR A 211 6.34 -0.99 -25.08
N ASP A 212 5.86 -2.15 -25.50
CA ASP A 212 5.83 -2.59 -26.88
C ASP A 212 4.50 -3.32 -27.18
N ASP A 213 3.67 -2.71 -28.03
CA ASP A 213 2.35 -3.24 -28.41
C ASP A 213 2.42 -4.45 -29.33
N THR A 214 3.54 -4.66 -30.02
CA THR A 214 3.73 -5.86 -30.85
C THR A 214 3.95 -7.09 -29.97
N LEU A 215 4.60 -6.89 -28.82
CA LEU A 215 4.89 -7.94 -27.86
C LEU A 215 3.86 -8.02 -26.72
N GLU A 216 3.01 -7.00 -26.58
CA GLU A 216 2.04 -6.85 -25.49
C GLU A 216 2.70 -6.80 -24.10
N VAL A 217 3.78 -6.02 -23.98
CA VAL A 217 4.59 -5.94 -22.74
C VAL A 217 4.89 -4.52 -22.32
N PHE A 218 5.06 -4.33 -21.02
CA PHE A 218 5.78 -3.20 -20.45
C PHE A 218 7.24 -3.56 -20.17
N ILE A 219 8.10 -2.54 -20.19
CA ILE A 219 9.47 -2.58 -19.69
C ILE A 219 9.45 -1.97 -18.29
N ALA A 220 9.82 -2.76 -17.28
CA ALA A 220 9.74 -2.40 -15.87
C ALA A 220 11.11 -2.41 -15.19
N GLN A 221 11.35 -1.46 -14.29
CA GLN A 221 12.43 -1.50 -13.32
C GLN A 221 11.87 -2.10 -12.04
N ASP A 222 12.21 -3.37 -11.79
CA ASP A 222 11.76 -4.11 -10.62
C ASP A 222 12.88 -4.11 -9.56
N SER A 223 12.64 -3.48 -8.41
CA SER A 223 13.64 -3.40 -7.34
C SER A 223 13.96 -4.76 -6.71
N PHE A 224 13.09 -5.75 -6.87
CA PHE A 224 13.27 -7.11 -6.38
C PHE A 224 13.96 -8.00 -7.42
N LYS A 225 13.51 -7.96 -8.67
CA LYS A 225 13.98 -8.86 -9.74
C LYS A 225 15.20 -8.32 -10.50
N GLY A 226 15.13 -7.09 -11.01
CA GLY A 226 16.17 -6.56 -11.88
C GLY A 226 15.74 -5.33 -12.70
N PRO A 227 16.68 -4.71 -13.43
CA PRO A 227 16.38 -3.66 -14.40
C PRO A 227 15.78 -4.23 -15.69
N ASP A 228 14.99 -3.41 -16.39
CA ASP A 228 14.45 -3.70 -17.73
C ASP A 228 13.72 -5.05 -17.85
N GLU A 229 13.01 -5.45 -16.79
CA GLU A 229 12.16 -6.64 -16.77
C GLU A 229 11.02 -6.49 -17.76
N ILE A 230 10.72 -7.57 -18.49
CA ILE A 230 9.63 -7.62 -19.46
C ILE A 230 8.42 -8.23 -18.77
N VAL A 231 7.35 -7.44 -18.65
CA VAL A 231 6.11 -7.84 -17.96
C VAL A 231 4.95 -7.74 -18.93
N SER A 232 4.19 -8.81 -19.13
CA SER A 232 3.05 -8.79 -20.05
C SER A 232 1.94 -7.86 -19.56
N TYR A 233 1.17 -7.30 -20.49
CA TYR A 233 -0.01 -6.50 -20.16
C TYR A 233 -1.00 -7.27 -19.27
N GLU A 234 -1.20 -8.55 -19.56
CA GLU A 234 -2.06 -9.44 -18.76
C GLU A 234 -1.55 -9.59 -17.32
N GLU A 235 -0.25 -9.82 -17.10
CA GLU A 235 0.30 -9.95 -15.74
C GLU A 235 0.16 -8.64 -14.95
N VAL A 236 0.33 -7.50 -15.63
CA VAL A 236 0.10 -6.20 -15.00
C VAL A 236 -1.35 -6.07 -14.59
N GLU A 237 -2.31 -6.25 -15.50
CA GLU A 237 -3.74 -6.09 -15.18
C GLU A 237 -4.23 -7.03 -14.08
N GLU A 238 -3.80 -8.30 -14.11
CA GLU A 238 -4.18 -9.31 -13.13
C GLU A 238 -3.70 -8.96 -11.71
N GLY A 239 -2.48 -8.45 -11.57
CA GLY A 239 -1.99 -8.00 -10.25
C GLY A 239 -2.56 -6.64 -9.84
N TRP A 240 -2.75 -5.73 -10.80
CA TRP A 240 -3.07 -4.33 -10.55
C TRP A 240 -4.48 -4.12 -10.02
N ARG A 241 -5.39 -5.05 -10.34
CA ARG A 241 -6.77 -5.06 -9.79
C ARG A 241 -6.80 -5.13 -8.26
N ALA A 242 -5.79 -5.71 -7.63
CA ALA A 242 -5.71 -5.80 -6.17
C ALA A 242 -5.51 -4.43 -5.48
N PHE A 243 -5.10 -3.40 -6.24
CA PHE A 243 -4.78 -2.07 -5.74
C PHE A 243 -5.58 -0.97 -6.47
N ASN A 244 -6.83 -1.28 -6.84
CA ASN A 244 -7.76 -0.34 -7.48
C ASN A 244 -7.18 0.35 -8.74
N TYR A 245 -6.28 -0.34 -9.44
CA TYR A 245 -5.57 0.20 -10.59
C TYR A 245 -4.84 1.52 -10.30
N VAL A 246 -4.18 1.62 -9.14
CA VAL A 246 -3.44 2.81 -8.71
C VAL A 246 -2.16 3.03 -9.50
N TYR A 247 -1.89 4.28 -9.87
CA TYR A 247 -0.63 4.67 -10.49
C TYR A 247 -0.15 6.03 -9.97
N ILE A 248 1.16 6.20 -9.92
CA ILE A 248 1.84 7.44 -9.53
C ILE A 248 2.64 7.95 -10.72
N VAL A 249 2.51 9.24 -11.01
CA VAL A 249 3.30 9.93 -12.02
C VAL A 249 4.13 11.00 -11.32
N ILE A 250 5.43 10.99 -11.56
CA ILE A 250 6.39 11.99 -11.08
C ILE A 250 6.84 12.83 -12.26
N PHE A 251 6.93 14.15 -12.08
CA PHE A 251 7.25 15.06 -13.18
C PHE A 251 7.87 16.37 -12.66
N PRO A 252 8.68 17.08 -13.47
CA PRO A 252 9.17 18.41 -13.10
C PRO A 252 8.02 19.39 -12.89
N ALA A 253 8.09 20.22 -11.84
CA ALA A 253 7.02 21.15 -11.50
C ALA A 253 6.64 22.10 -12.65
N GLN A 254 7.58 22.42 -13.54
CA GLN A 254 7.34 23.28 -14.72
C GLN A 254 6.54 22.58 -15.83
N LYS A 255 6.22 21.30 -15.66
CA LYS A 255 5.43 20.48 -16.60
C LYS A 255 4.01 20.19 -16.11
N ALA A 256 3.58 20.78 -15.00
CA ALA A 256 2.26 20.53 -14.39
C ALA A 256 1.11 20.58 -15.41
N ASP A 257 0.93 21.69 -16.13
CA ASP A 257 -0.15 21.83 -17.12
C ASP A 257 -0.12 20.75 -18.21
N ALA A 258 1.08 20.37 -18.66
CA ALA A 258 1.26 19.35 -19.69
C ALA A 258 0.88 17.95 -19.17
N VAL A 259 1.20 17.66 -17.90
CA VAL A 259 0.87 16.39 -17.24
C VAL A 259 -0.61 16.33 -16.86
N GLU A 260 -1.19 17.44 -16.38
CA GLU A 260 -2.64 17.56 -16.13
C GLU A 260 -3.45 17.24 -17.38
N ALA A 261 -3.01 17.71 -18.56
CA ALA A 261 -3.66 17.37 -19.83
C ALA A 261 -3.65 15.86 -20.14
N LEU A 262 -2.65 15.09 -19.68
CA LEU A 262 -2.55 13.65 -19.90
C LEU A 262 -3.55 12.85 -19.03
N PHE A 263 -3.91 13.38 -17.87
CA PHE A 263 -4.98 12.82 -17.04
C PHE A 263 -6.37 13.01 -17.67
N GLY A 264 -6.53 14.00 -18.55
CA GLY A 264 -7.81 14.37 -19.14
C GLY A 264 -8.86 14.66 -18.05
N ALA A 265 -10.08 14.17 -18.23
CA ALA A 265 -11.13 14.32 -17.20
C ALA A 265 -10.79 13.64 -15.86
N GLY A 266 -9.82 12.71 -15.82
CA GLY A 266 -9.32 12.10 -14.58
C GLY A 266 -8.43 12.99 -13.73
N VAL A 267 -8.13 14.22 -14.18
CA VAL A 267 -7.42 15.20 -13.35
C VAL A 267 -8.27 15.56 -12.12
N ASP A 268 -9.59 15.60 -12.27
CA ASP A 268 -10.55 15.68 -11.18
C ASP A 268 -10.63 14.31 -10.48
N GLN A 269 -10.34 14.30 -9.17
CA GLN A 269 -10.28 13.07 -8.38
C GLN A 269 -11.68 12.44 -8.20
N ASP A 270 -12.75 13.23 -8.12
CA ASP A 270 -14.10 12.70 -8.01
C ASP A 270 -14.52 12.04 -9.33
N VAL A 271 -14.20 12.65 -10.47
CA VAL A 271 -14.44 12.03 -11.78
C VAL A 271 -13.65 10.72 -11.91
N ASN A 272 -12.38 10.70 -11.48
CA ASN A 272 -11.55 9.49 -11.47
C ASN A 272 -12.12 8.39 -10.56
N ARG A 273 -12.50 8.73 -9.33
CA ARG A 273 -13.06 7.80 -8.33
C ARG A 273 -14.43 7.28 -8.73
N ARG A 274 -15.23 8.07 -9.44
CA ARG A 274 -16.52 7.64 -9.97
C ARG A 274 -16.34 6.55 -11.03
N ARG A 275 -15.40 6.73 -11.97
CA ARG A 275 -15.09 5.68 -12.94
C ARG A 275 -14.51 4.43 -12.27
N ALA A 276 -13.66 4.59 -11.26
CA ALA A 276 -13.14 3.48 -10.46
C ALA A 276 -14.28 2.69 -9.78
N LEU A 277 -15.28 3.40 -9.23
CA LEU A 277 -16.47 2.80 -8.63
C LEU A 277 -17.28 2.02 -9.67
N GLU A 278 -17.56 2.62 -10.83
CA GLU A 278 -18.28 1.99 -11.94
C GLU A 278 -17.56 0.75 -12.48
N ARG A 279 -16.22 0.83 -12.60
CA ARG A 279 -15.38 -0.32 -12.98
C ARG A 279 -15.49 -1.45 -11.98
N ALA A 280 -15.38 -1.15 -10.68
CA ALA A 280 -15.53 -2.16 -9.63
C ALA A 280 -16.92 -2.82 -9.68
N GLN A 281 -17.98 -2.04 -9.89
CA GLN A 281 -19.34 -2.58 -10.08
C GLN A 281 -19.42 -3.51 -11.29
N SER A 282 -18.89 -3.10 -12.44
CA SER A 282 -18.88 -3.92 -13.66
C SER A 282 -18.07 -5.22 -13.48
N MET A 283 -16.96 -5.18 -12.76
CA MET A 283 -16.17 -6.37 -12.43
C MET A 283 -16.98 -7.36 -11.57
N ILE A 284 -17.68 -6.88 -10.55
CA ILE A 284 -18.53 -7.73 -9.70
C ILE A 284 -19.73 -8.27 -10.50
N GLU A 285 -20.32 -7.49 -11.42
CA GLU A 285 -21.39 -7.98 -12.30
C GLU A 285 -20.91 -9.12 -13.22
N SER A 286 -19.66 -9.05 -13.68
CA SER A 286 -19.04 -10.09 -14.49
C SER A 286 -18.60 -11.32 -13.67
N ASP A 287 -18.05 -11.08 -12.48
CA ASP A 287 -17.59 -12.10 -11.55
C ASP A 287 -17.92 -11.70 -10.10
N PRO A 288 -19.07 -12.15 -9.57
CA PRO A 288 -19.49 -11.84 -8.20
C PRO A 288 -18.57 -12.42 -7.12
N GLU A 289 -17.68 -13.36 -7.45
CA GLU A 289 -16.73 -13.99 -6.53
C GLU A 289 -15.36 -13.27 -6.50
N ASP A 290 -15.18 -12.18 -7.27
CA ASP A 290 -13.96 -11.39 -7.24
C ASP A 290 -13.84 -10.57 -5.95
N ALA A 291 -13.10 -11.10 -4.97
CA ALA A 291 -12.79 -10.44 -3.71
C ALA A 291 -12.11 -9.07 -3.89
N PHE A 292 -11.24 -8.89 -4.89
CA PHE A 292 -10.57 -7.61 -5.12
C PHE A 292 -11.54 -6.58 -5.71
N ALA A 293 -12.48 -6.99 -6.57
CA ALA A 293 -13.50 -6.09 -7.09
C ALA A 293 -14.42 -5.57 -5.97
N TRP A 294 -14.85 -6.45 -5.05
CA TRP A 294 -15.59 -6.05 -3.84
C TRP A 294 -14.76 -5.11 -2.95
N PHE A 295 -13.47 -5.37 -2.79
CA PHE A 295 -12.60 -4.49 -2.02
C PHE A 295 -12.47 -3.11 -2.66
N ASN A 296 -12.25 -3.05 -3.98
CA ASN A 296 -12.16 -1.79 -4.74
C ASN A 296 -13.46 -1.01 -4.69
N LEU A 297 -14.61 -1.69 -4.76
CA LEU A 297 -15.91 -1.07 -4.54
C LEU A 297 -15.95 -0.38 -3.16
N GLY A 298 -15.56 -1.09 -2.10
CA GLY A 298 -15.49 -0.54 -0.75
C GLY A 298 -14.56 0.67 -0.66
N THR A 299 -13.39 0.60 -1.29
CA THR A 299 -12.38 1.68 -1.31
C THR A 299 -12.88 2.93 -2.03
N ASN A 300 -13.62 2.79 -3.14
CA ASN A 300 -14.18 3.94 -3.82
C ASN A 300 -15.43 4.50 -3.10
N LEU A 301 -16.24 3.66 -2.44
CA LEU A 301 -17.34 4.13 -1.59
C LEU A 301 -16.82 4.88 -0.35
N LEU A 302 -15.71 4.42 0.23
CA LEU A 302 -15.04 5.06 1.35
C LEU A 302 -14.57 6.47 1.01
N TYR A 303 -14.03 6.68 -0.19
CA TYR A 303 -13.64 8.02 -0.68
C TYR A 303 -14.83 9.00 -0.65
N TYR A 304 -16.05 8.53 -0.95
CA TYR A 304 -17.27 9.32 -0.86
C TYR A 304 -17.94 9.31 0.52
N GLU A 305 -17.21 8.86 1.56
CA GLU A 305 -17.70 8.77 2.95
C GLU A 305 -18.96 7.89 3.11
N ARG A 306 -19.22 6.98 2.17
CA ARG A 306 -20.35 6.04 2.23
C ARG A 306 -19.99 4.83 3.08
N TYR A 307 -19.64 5.09 4.34
CA TYR A 307 -19.04 4.12 5.24
C TYR A 307 -19.85 2.83 5.41
N GLY A 308 -21.19 2.92 5.42
CA GLY A 308 -22.07 1.76 5.60
C GLY A 308 -22.06 0.81 4.41
N GLU A 309 -21.99 1.35 3.20
CA GLU A 309 -21.91 0.57 1.96
C GLU A 309 -20.49 0.09 1.72
N ALA A 310 -19.49 0.92 2.06
CA ALA A 310 -18.09 0.50 2.05
C ALA A 310 -17.84 -0.69 2.99
N ALA A 311 -18.36 -0.64 4.21
CA ALA A 311 -18.25 -1.73 5.18
C ALA A 311 -18.88 -3.04 4.67
N GLN A 312 -20.03 -2.97 4.00
CA GLN A 312 -20.66 -4.14 3.39
C GLN A 312 -19.84 -4.71 2.21
N ALA A 313 -19.30 -3.85 1.36
CA ALA A 313 -18.42 -4.27 0.28
C ALA A 313 -17.14 -4.94 0.83
N TYR A 314 -16.57 -4.42 1.91
CA TYR A 314 -15.44 -5.05 2.60
C TYR A 314 -15.80 -6.38 3.27
N ASP A 315 -17.00 -6.50 3.84
CA ASP A 315 -17.49 -7.77 4.38
C ASP A 315 -17.54 -8.85 3.28
N ASN A 316 -18.07 -8.52 2.10
CA ASN A 316 -18.08 -9.41 0.94
C ASN A 316 -16.66 -9.80 0.53
N ALA A 317 -15.75 -8.83 0.39
CA ALA A 317 -14.36 -9.09 0.02
C ALA A 317 -13.66 -10.04 1.00
N LEU A 318 -13.81 -9.79 2.32
CA LEU A 318 -13.23 -10.63 3.37
C LEU A 318 -13.88 -12.02 3.41
N ALA A 319 -15.18 -12.14 3.15
CA ALA A 319 -15.90 -13.42 3.09
C ALA A 319 -15.47 -14.27 1.88
N LEU A 320 -15.16 -13.64 0.75
CA LEU A 320 -14.66 -14.30 -0.46
C LEU A 320 -13.17 -14.70 -0.36
N GLY A 321 -12.46 -14.20 0.66
CA GLY A 321 -11.11 -14.64 1.00
C GLY A 321 -10.02 -13.76 0.40
N LEU A 322 -9.88 -12.53 0.90
CA LEU A 322 -8.69 -11.71 0.63
C LEU A 322 -7.44 -12.36 1.21
N PRO A 323 -6.28 -12.25 0.54
CA PRO A 323 -5.01 -12.73 1.06
C PRO A 323 -4.72 -12.18 2.45
N TRP A 324 -4.15 -12.99 3.34
CA TRP A 324 -3.88 -12.59 4.73
C TRP A 324 -2.95 -11.35 4.85
N ARG A 325 -2.14 -11.07 3.83
CA ARG A 325 -1.24 -9.90 3.77
C ARG A 325 -1.94 -8.64 3.29
N PHE A 326 -3.20 -8.70 2.88
CA PHE A 326 -3.86 -7.61 2.18
C PHE A 326 -3.93 -6.33 3.04
N THR A 327 -4.26 -6.46 4.33
CA THR A 327 -4.27 -5.36 5.31
C THR A 327 -2.89 -4.93 5.79
N ARG A 328 -1.80 -5.42 5.19
CA ARG A 328 -0.47 -4.78 5.32
C ARG A 328 -0.36 -3.52 4.45
N TYR A 329 -1.14 -3.46 3.36
CA TYR A 329 -1.03 -2.43 2.33
C TYR A 329 -2.33 -1.64 2.16
N GLN A 330 -3.46 -2.15 2.67
CA GLN A 330 -4.78 -1.59 2.40
C GLN A 330 -5.58 -1.48 3.70
N PHE A 331 -5.91 -0.25 4.11
CA PHE A 331 -6.45 0.04 5.44
C PHE A 331 -7.92 0.47 5.46
N GLY A 332 -8.55 0.57 4.29
CA GLY A 332 -9.93 1.03 4.13
C GLY A 332 -10.98 0.35 5.04
N PRO A 333 -10.90 -0.99 5.28
CA PRO A 333 -11.82 -1.66 6.21
C PRO A 333 -11.79 -1.07 7.63
N TYR A 334 -10.61 -0.71 8.15
CA TYR A 334 -10.50 -0.11 9.48
C TYR A 334 -11.30 1.20 9.56
N ILE A 335 -11.19 2.04 8.54
CA ILE A 335 -11.85 3.35 8.46
C ILE A 335 -13.36 3.17 8.34
N ALA A 336 -13.81 2.29 7.46
CA ALA A 336 -15.24 2.03 7.25
C ALA A 336 -15.90 1.45 8.50
N TYR A 337 -15.30 0.42 9.11
CA TYR A 337 -15.84 -0.20 10.32
C TYR A 337 -15.84 0.75 11.51
N PHE A 338 -14.79 1.55 11.70
CA PHE A 338 -14.74 2.55 12.76
C PHE A 338 -15.87 3.57 12.64
N ASN A 339 -16.11 4.12 11.45
CA ASN A 339 -17.18 5.10 11.23
C ASN A 339 -18.58 4.49 11.38
N GLN A 340 -18.72 3.19 11.14
CA GLN A 340 -19.96 2.45 11.38
C GLN A 340 -20.16 2.00 12.83
N GLY A 341 -19.24 2.32 13.74
CA GLY A 341 -19.31 1.88 15.14
C GLY A 341 -18.98 0.40 15.36
N ARG A 342 -18.47 -0.29 14.33
CA ARG A 342 -18.04 -1.69 14.36
C ARG A 342 -16.63 -1.79 14.94
N PHE A 343 -16.44 -1.30 16.16
CA PHE A 343 -15.13 -1.17 16.78
C PHE A 343 -14.46 -2.52 17.07
N GLN A 344 -15.25 -3.55 17.42
CA GLN A 344 -14.70 -4.89 17.64
C GLN A 344 -14.13 -5.47 16.35
N ASP A 345 -14.80 -5.28 15.20
CA ASP A 345 -14.30 -5.75 13.90
C ASP A 345 -12.98 -5.07 13.52
N VAL A 346 -12.79 -3.79 13.87
CA VAL A 346 -11.49 -3.11 13.72
C VAL A 346 -10.42 -3.77 14.58
N ILE A 347 -10.74 -4.07 15.84
CA ILE A 347 -9.80 -4.72 16.78
C ILE A 347 -9.42 -6.11 16.26
N ASP A 348 -10.40 -6.94 15.88
CA ASP A 348 -10.17 -8.31 15.44
C ASP A 348 -9.34 -8.35 14.15
N LEU A 349 -9.66 -7.49 13.18
CA LEU A 349 -8.91 -7.39 11.93
C LEU A 349 -7.49 -6.86 12.16
N ALA A 350 -7.31 -5.87 13.04
CA ALA A 350 -6.00 -5.35 13.40
C ALA A 350 -5.17 -6.38 14.18
N GLU A 351 -5.78 -7.16 15.07
CA GLU A 351 -5.11 -8.24 15.80
C GLU A 351 -4.65 -9.36 14.86
N ALA A 352 -5.47 -9.73 13.87
CA ALA A 352 -5.08 -10.69 12.84
C ALA A 352 -3.88 -10.18 12.02
N THR A 353 -3.86 -8.90 11.64
CA THR A 353 -2.70 -8.29 10.95
C THR A 353 -1.46 -8.30 11.87
N LEU A 354 -1.59 -7.77 13.09
CA LEU A 354 -0.47 -7.60 14.04
C LEU A 354 0.09 -8.95 14.53
N TYR A 355 -0.71 -10.01 14.50
CA TYR A 355 -0.26 -11.35 14.83
C TYR A 355 0.89 -11.79 13.91
N ARG A 356 0.88 -11.41 12.61
CA ARG A 356 1.94 -11.78 11.64
C ARG A 356 2.81 -10.61 11.18
N THR A 357 2.31 -9.38 11.30
CA THR A 357 3.01 -8.13 11.00
C THR A 357 2.98 -7.24 12.22
N ASN A 358 3.86 -7.52 13.19
CA ASN A 358 3.94 -6.79 14.45
C ASN A 358 4.52 -5.36 14.32
N LYS A 359 4.88 -4.95 13.11
CA LYS A 359 5.42 -3.64 12.75
C LYS A 359 4.54 -3.03 11.65
N ALA A 360 3.26 -2.85 11.97
CA ALA A 360 2.27 -2.20 11.13
C ALA A 360 1.61 -1.10 11.97
N GLU A 361 2.17 0.10 11.91
CA GLU A 361 1.72 1.25 12.70
C GLU A 361 0.27 1.63 12.41
N GLU A 362 -0.20 1.46 11.18
CA GLU A 362 -1.58 1.79 10.80
C GLU A 362 -2.55 0.85 11.52
N SER A 363 -2.26 -0.45 11.59
CA SER A 363 -3.06 -1.40 12.37
C SER A 363 -3.04 -1.08 13.87
N MET A 364 -1.90 -0.64 14.42
CA MET A 364 -1.82 -0.20 15.82
C MET A 364 -2.69 1.04 16.04
N LEU A 365 -2.58 2.05 15.19
CA LEU A 365 -3.37 3.27 15.26
C LEU A 365 -4.87 2.97 15.24
N TRP A 366 -5.34 2.20 14.27
CA TRP A 366 -6.76 1.89 14.13
C TRP A 366 -7.30 1.04 15.28
N ARG A 367 -6.51 0.07 15.78
CA ARG A 367 -6.87 -0.67 17.00
C ARG A 367 -6.95 0.24 18.21
N GLY A 368 -6.01 1.18 18.35
CA GLY A 368 -6.00 2.16 19.43
C GLY A 368 -7.24 3.06 19.41
N TRP A 369 -7.64 3.56 18.23
CA TRP A 369 -8.86 4.32 18.07
C TRP A 369 -10.11 3.50 18.44
N ALA A 370 -10.19 2.25 17.99
CA ALA A 370 -11.29 1.36 18.33
C ALA A 370 -11.38 1.09 19.84
N ARG A 371 -10.25 0.80 20.50
CA ARG A 371 -10.15 0.64 21.96
C ARG A 371 -10.61 1.89 22.71
N TYR A 372 -10.18 3.07 22.26
CA TYR A 372 -10.63 4.35 22.81
C TYR A 372 -12.16 4.49 22.74
N ARG A 373 -12.78 4.15 21.61
CA ARG A 373 -14.25 4.21 21.44
C ARG A 373 -15.00 3.19 22.31
N LEU A 374 -14.36 2.08 22.68
CA LEU A 374 -14.89 1.09 23.62
C LEU A 374 -14.58 1.42 25.09
N GLY A 375 -13.91 2.55 25.36
CA GLY A 375 -13.59 3.01 26.71
C GLY A 375 -12.28 2.47 27.30
N ASP A 376 -11.52 1.68 26.54
CA ASP A 376 -10.17 1.24 26.93
C ASP A 376 -9.13 2.31 26.56
N LEU A 377 -9.10 3.37 27.36
CA LEU A 377 -8.15 4.48 27.18
C LEU A 377 -6.68 4.02 27.35
N TYR A 378 -6.41 3.09 28.25
CA TYR A 378 -5.05 2.63 28.51
C TYR A 378 -4.51 1.81 27.33
N GLY A 379 -5.28 0.83 26.84
CA GLY A 379 -4.90 0.06 25.66
C GLY A 379 -4.77 0.91 24.40
N ALA A 380 -5.60 1.95 24.26
CA ALA A 380 -5.48 2.93 23.17
C ALA A 380 -4.14 3.69 23.21
N ILE A 381 -3.76 4.23 24.37
CA ILE A 381 -2.47 4.93 24.55
C ILE A 381 -1.28 4.01 24.30
N GLU A 382 -1.36 2.75 24.73
CA GLU A 382 -0.33 1.74 24.45
C GLU A 382 -0.16 1.52 22.95
N ASP A 383 -1.25 1.37 22.21
CA ASP A 383 -1.23 1.19 20.75
C ASP A 383 -0.68 2.42 20.02
N PHE A 384 -1.11 3.63 20.37
CA PHE A 384 -0.60 4.85 19.74
C PHE A 384 0.90 5.04 20.01
N ARG A 385 1.38 4.71 21.22
CA ARG A 385 2.81 4.75 21.53
C ARG A 385 3.57 3.66 20.79
N ALA A 386 3.00 2.47 20.63
CA ALA A 386 3.63 1.40 19.87
C ALA A 386 3.78 1.80 18.38
N ALA A 387 2.77 2.45 17.80
CA ALA A 387 2.85 3.00 16.46
C ALA A 387 4.02 3.99 16.31
N LEU A 388 4.20 4.92 17.26
CA LEU A 388 5.34 5.85 17.27
C LEU A 388 6.71 5.19 17.55
N VAL A 389 6.73 4.00 18.15
CA VAL A 389 7.98 3.24 18.30
C VAL A 389 8.40 2.63 16.96
N VAL A 390 7.44 2.19 16.14
CA VAL A 390 7.70 1.70 14.77
C VAL A 390 8.06 2.88 13.87
N ASN A 391 7.27 3.95 13.90
CA ASN A 391 7.47 5.11 13.06
C ASN A 391 7.38 6.40 13.89
N PRO A 392 8.53 6.94 14.35
CA PRO A 392 8.57 8.20 15.11
C PRO A 392 8.04 9.41 14.33
N ASN A 393 7.92 9.31 13.01
CA ASN A 393 7.39 10.37 12.15
C ASN A 393 5.88 10.23 11.90
N TYR A 394 5.21 9.24 12.50
CA TYR A 394 3.80 8.96 12.22
C TYR A 394 2.87 9.95 12.93
N LEU A 395 2.57 11.05 12.22
CA LEU A 395 1.83 12.19 12.74
C LEU A 395 0.43 11.82 13.26
N ASP A 396 -0.22 10.83 12.66
CA ASP A 396 -1.56 10.40 13.07
C ASP A 396 -1.56 9.78 14.47
N ALA A 397 -0.53 9.03 14.83
CA ALA A 397 -0.38 8.46 16.18
C ALA A 397 -0.03 9.55 17.21
N GLN A 398 0.78 10.55 16.82
CA GLN A 398 1.02 11.71 17.68
C GLN A 398 -0.26 12.51 17.92
N TYR A 399 -1.03 12.78 16.86
CA TYR A 399 -2.34 13.43 16.97
C TYR A 399 -3.29 12.65 17.89
N ALA A 400 -3.33 11.31 17.77
CA ALA A 400 -4.17 10.47 18.62
C ALA A 400 -3.78 10.58 20.11
N LEU A 401 -2.48 10.63 20.43
CA LEU A 401 -2.00 10.85 21.79
C LEU A 401 -2.38 12.25 22.31
N ASP A 402 -2.19 13.29 21.51
CA ASP A 402 -2.54 14.66 21.88
C ASP A 402 -4.06 14.78 22.12
N PHE A 403 -4.87 14.18 21.26
CA PHE A 403 -6.33 14.15 21.35
C PHE A 403 -6.82 13.53 22.66
N VAL A 404 -6.21 12.43 23.10
CA VAL A 404 -6.57 11.75 24.36
C VAL A 404 -5.86 12.31 25.59
N GLY A 405 -5.12 13.42 25.46
CA GLY A 405 -4.41 14.07 26.56
C GLY A 405 -3.17 13.32 27.06
N ALA A 406 -2.61 12.46 26.22
CA ALA A 406 -1.40 11.65 26.48
C ALA A 406 -0.20 12.05 25.60
N GLY A 407 -0.32 13.16 24.87
CA GLY A 407 0.76 13.86 24.17
C GLY A 407 1.92 14.19 25.11
N ARG A 408 3.14 14.17 24.57
CA ARG A 408 4.36 14.49 25.34
C ARG A 408 4.72 15.96 25.23
#